data_AF-A0A453RFC0-F1
#
_entry.id   AF-A0A453RFC0-F1
#
_cell.length_a   1.000
_cell.length_b   1.000
_cell.length_c   1.000
_cell.angle_alpha   90.00
_cell.angle_beta   90.00
_cell.angle_gamma   90.00
#
_symmetry.space_group_name_H-M   'P 1'
#
loop_
_entity.id
_entity.type
_entity.pdbx_description
1 polymer ?
#
loop_
_entity_poly.entity_id
_entity_poly.type
_entity_poly.pdbx_seq_one_letter_code
_entity_poly.pdbx_strand_id
1 'polypeptide(L)'
;MGCVLTDLDLNAMYEGEDAAAMPRTPAPFGYAPAAQYGLFSRGFLREHGRNLFGCAATWFLLDIPYYSSTLFQSQIYRPWFPPASHQNVFQEAYNVARFQAIIAVASTIPGYFAAVLLIDRTGRRRLQMAGFFLMAAFLFALAGPYDHYWRGNAKNAWYIVLYALTFFSANLGPNTTTFILPAELFPARFRSTCHGISAAAGKVGALVGSVGFLWASQSRDRGDVQAGYEPGIGMMYALIILGAISLLGLVVTYFFTPETMRRSLEENESERDQNQDGDGGMCFQELTLTPKSPGSLVSSHVSTSPIHPHRFSV
;
A
#
# COMPACT_ATOMS: atom_id res chain seq x y z
N MET A 1 1.22 -3.08 69.64
CA MET A 1 -0.19 -3.46 69.87
C MET A 1 -1.02 -2.41 69.16
N GLY A 2 -1.45 -2.60 67.91
CA GLY A 2 -2.44 -3.59 67.48
C GLY A 2 -3.79 -2.86 67.35
N CYS A 3 -3.89 -1.95 66.38
CA CYS A 3 -5.09 -1.13 66.14
C CYS A 3 -6.12 -2.00 65.41
N VAL A 4 -7.26 -2.27 66.05
CA VAL A 4 -8.37 -3.04 65.48
C VAL A 4 -9.45 -2.05 65.04
N LEU A 5 -9.79 -2.20 63.76
CA LEU A 5 -10.81 -1.52 62.98
C LEU A 5 -12.23 -1.78 63.52
N THR A 6 -12.97 -0.72 63.83
CA THR A 6 -14.43 -0.67 63.66
C THR A 6 -14.82 0.80 63.63
N ASP A 7 -15.19 1.28 62.44
CA ASP A 7 -16.05 2.45 62.13
C ASP A 7 -15.64 3.04 60.78
N LEU A 8 -15.70 2.22 59.73
CA LEU A 8 -15.78 2.70 58.35
C LEU A 8 -17.25 2.60 57.94
N ASP A 9 -17.86 3.77 57.80
CA ASP A 9 -19.27 3.97 57.47
C ASP A 9 -19.58 3.42 56.07
N LEU A 10 -20.10 2.19 56.02
CA LEU A 10 -20.36 1.42 54.81
C LEU A 10 -21.50 2.01 53.95
N ASN A 11 -22.30 2.93 54.50
CA ASN A 11 -23.42 3.53 53.78
C ASN A 11 -22.98 4.66 52.83
N ALA A 12 -21.86 5.33 53.11
CA ALA A 12 -21.33 6.39 52.24
C ALA A 12 -20.70 5.86 50.94
N MET A 13 -20.31 4.58 50.91
CA MET A 13 -19.80 3.90 49.72
C MET A 13 -20.92 3.42 48.80
N TYR A 14 -22.10 3.10 49.35
CA TYR A 14 -23.24 2.59 48.56
C TYR A 14 -23.92 3.68 47.73
N GLU A 15 -24.02 4.92 48.23
CA GLU A 15 -24.61 6.02 47.45
C GLU A 15 -23.69 6.55 46.33
N GLY A 16 -22.41 6.19 46.32
CA GLY A 16 -21.44 6.56 45.29
C GLY A 16 -21.41 5.62 44.07
N GLU A 17 -21.84 4.37 44.22
CA GLU A 17 -21.80 3.37 43.15
C GLU A 17 -23.09 3.32 42.30
N ASP A 18 -24.25 3.66 42.87
CA ASP A 18 -25.53 3.60 42.15
C ASP A 18 -25.80 4.79 41.21
N ALA A 19 -25.04 5.88 41.32
CA ALA A 19 -25.14 7.02 40.39
C ALA A 19 -24.26 6.87 39.13
N ALA A 20 -23.35 5.89 39.09
CA ALA A 20 -22.42 5.68 37.98
C ALA A 20 -22.84 4.57 37.01
N ALA A 21 -23.88 3.80 37.34
CA ALA A 21 -24.39 2.69 36.54
C ALA A 21 -25.64 3.08 35.72
N MET A 22 -25.59 4.16 34.95
CA MET A 22 -26.47 4.22 33.78
C MET A 22 -25.98 3.16 32.78
N PRO A 23 -26.83 2.23 32.30
CA PRO A 23 -26.49 1.51 31.10
C PRO A 23 -26.40 2.55 29.99
N ARG A 24 -25.17 2.95 29.65
CA ARG A 24 -24.90 3.53 28.34
C ARG A 24 -25.28 2.44 27.36
N THR A 25 -26.53 2.48 26.91
CA THR A 25 -26.94 1.79 25.70
C THR A 25 -25.87 2.20 24.69
N PRO A 26 -25.07 1.26 24.14
CA PRO A 26 -24.24 1.63 23.02
C PRO A 26 -25.22 2.23 22.02
N ALA A 27 -25.00 3.50 21.65
CA ALA A 27 -25.69 4.07 20.51
C ALA A 27 -25.64 2.98 19.43
N PRO A 28 -26.77 2.63 18.80
CA PRO A 28 -26.74 1.60 17.77
C PRO A 28 -25.67 2.06 16.80
N PHE A 29 -24.55 1.34 16.77
CA PHE A 29 -23.59 1.44 15.69
C PHE A 29 -24.45 1.07 14.48
N GLY A 30 -24.97 2.09 13.82
CA GLY A 30 -25.57 1.97 12.52
C GLY A 30 -24.44 1.50 11.65
N TYR A 31 -24.26 0.19 11.58
CA TYR A 31 -23.58 -0.44 10.47
C TYR A 31 -24.44 -0.04 9.28
N ALA A 32 -24.02 1.01 8.57
CA ALA A 32 -24.51 1.26 7.24
C ALA A 32 -24.42 -0.09 6.49
N PRO A 33 -25.45 -0.49 5.73
CA PRO A 33 -25.40 -1.76 5.02
C PRO A 33 -24.17 -1.74 4.12
N ALA A 34 -23.19 -2.59 4.45
CA ALA A 34 -21.94 -2.70 3.72
C ALA A 34 -22.23 -2.75 2.22
N ALA A 35 -21.63 -1.83 1.47
CA ALA A 35 -21.92 -1.59 0.08
C ALA A 35 -22.17 -2.89 -0.72
N GLN A 36 -23.38 -3.04 -1.23
CA GLN A 36 -23.89 -4.29 -1.81
C GLN A 36 -23.41 -4.49 -3.27
N TYR A 37 -22.12 -4.28 -3.54
CA TYR A 37 -21.50 -4.52 -4.85
C TYR A 37 -20.48 -5.67 -4.81
N GLY A 38 -20.28 -6.33 -5.95
CA GLY A 38 -19.29 -7.41 -6.12
C GLY A 38 -17.95 -6.93 -6.69
N LEU A 39 -16.92 -7.78 -6.61
CA LEU A 39 -15.52 -7.54 -7.05
C LEU A 39 -15.36 -7.05 -8.50
N PHE A 40 -16.28 -7.44 -9.39
CA PHE A 40 -16.24 -7.07 -10.81
C PHE A 40 -17.38 -6.12 -11.20
N SER A 41 -18.05 -5.52 -10.21
CA SER A 41 -19.09 -4.53 -10.47
C SER A 41 -18.48 -3.23 -11.02
N ARG A 42 -19.23 -2.54 -11.89
CA ARG A 42 -18.87 -1.18 -12.34
C ARG A 42 -18.71 -0.21 -11.17
N GLY A 43 -19.44 -0.42 -10.07
CA GLY A 43 -19.29 0.35 -8.83
C GLY A 43 -17.90 0.18 -8.21
N PHE A 44 -17.44 -1.07 -8.06
CA PHE A 44 -16.09 -1.38 -7.56
C PHE A 44 -15.01 -0.78 -8.46
N LEU A 45 -15.15 -0.89 -9.79
CA LEU A 45 -14.15 -0.36 -10.72
C LEU A 45 -14.08 1.18 -10.70
N ARG A 46 -15.24 1.86 -10.55
CA ARG A 46 -15.31 3.33 -10.47
C ARG A 46 -14.70 3.86 -9.17
N GLU A 47 -14.86 3.14 -8.07
CA GLU A 47 -14.44 3.59 -6.74
C GLU A 47 -13.02 3.12 -6.37
N HIS A 48 -12.69 1.86 -6.66
CA HIS A 48 -11.44 1.21 -6.25
C HIS A 48 -10.46 0.99 -7.39
N GLY A 49 -10.89 1.14 -8.65
CA GLY A 49 -10.06 0.88 -9.82
C GLY A 49 -8.82 1.76 -9.90
N ARG A 50 -8.91 3.04 -9.52
CA ARG A 50 -7.75 3.94 -9.51
C ARG A 50 -6.70 3.53 -8.47
N ASN A 51 -7.15 3.12 -7.28
CA ASN A 51 -6.27 2.66 -6.20
C ASN A 51 -5.64 1.31 -6.55
N LEU A 52 -6.42 0.40 -7.15
CA LEU A 52 -5.95 -0.90 -7.61
C LEU A 52 -4.91 -0.76 -8.72
N PHE A 53 -5.17 0.09 -9.70
CA PHE A 53 -4.20 0.41 -10.74
C PHE A 53 -2.93 1.02 -10.15
N GLY A 54 -3.05 1.97 -9.21
CA GLY A 54 -1.91 2.56 -8.50
C GLY A 54 -1.06 1.50 -7.82
N CYS A 55 -1.66 0.67 -6.97
CA CYS A 55 -0.96 -0.42 -6.27
C CYS A 55 -0.29 -1.40 -7.23
N ALA A 56 -1.04 -1.91 -8.22
CA ALA A 56 -0.55 -2.89 -9.19
C ALA A 56 0.59 -2.32 -10.06
N ALA A 57 0.43 -1.10 -10.57
CA ALA A 57 1.44 -0.43 -11.38
C ALA A 57 2.71 -0.14 -10.58
N THR A 58 2.59 0.34 -9.33
CA THR A 58 3.77 0.61 -8.50
C THR A 58 4.52 -0.66 -8.12
N TRP A 59 3.81 -1.77 -7.88
CA TRP A 59 4.44 -3.05 -7.58
C TRP A 59 5.12 -3.65 -8.82
N PHE A 60 4.46 -3.59 -9.98
CA PHE A 60 5.06 -3.96 -11.26
C PHE A 60 6.35 -3.16 -11.55
N LEU A 61 6.29 -1.84 -11.39
CA LEU A 61 7.42 -0.94 -11.66
C LEU A 61 8.56 -1.08 -10.64
N LEU A 62 8.27 -1.53 -9.43
CA LEU A 62 9.30 -1.87 -8.44
C LEU A 62 9.99 -3.20 -8.76
N ASP A 63 9.20 -4.23 -9.07
CA ASP A 63 9.73 -5.59 -9.24
C ASP A 63 10.69 -5.66 -10.43
N ILE A 64 10.51 -4.83 -11.48
CA ILE A 64 11.46 -4.74 -12.58
C ILE A 64 12.90 -4.42 -12.08
N PRO A 65 13.21 -3.21 -11.59
CA PRO A 65 14.55 -2.87 -11.13
C PRO A 65 15.02 -3.71 -9.94
N TYR A 66 14.13 -4.15 -9.04
CA TYR A 66 14.51 -4.97 -7.90
C TYR A 66 15.05 -6.34 -8.30
N TYR A 67 14.33 -7.06 -9.17
CA TYR A 67 14.74 -8.38 -9.65
C TYR A 67 15.87 -8.29 -10.68
N SER A 68 15.85 -7.30 -11.57
CA SER A 68 16.96 -7.04 -12.49
C SER A 68 18.27 -6.76 -11.76
N SER A 69 18.23 -5.95 -10.69
CA SER A 69 19.40 -5.68 -9.86
C SER A 69 19.92 -6.97 -9.21
N THR A 70 19.02 -7.80 -8.68
CA THR A 70 19.41 -9.09 -8.09
C THR A 70 20.15 -9.99 -9.09
N LEU A 71 19.71 -10.04 -10.35
CA LEU A 71 20.42 -10.77 -11.40
C LEU A 71 21.77 -10.13 -11.73
N PHE A 72 21.82 -8.80 -11.76
CA PHE A 72 23.05 -8.06 -12.01
C PHE A 72 24.15 -8.39 -11.01
N GLN A 73 23.79 -8.65 -9.76
CA GLN A 73 24.73 -9.08 -8.72
C GLN A 73 25.64 -10.20 -9.19
N SER A 74 25.10 -11.17 -9.92
CA SER A 74 25.86 -12.31 -10.44
C SER A 74 27.01 -11.92 -11.36
N GLN A 75 26.82 -10.86 -12.14
CA GLN A 75 27.85 -10.36 -13.04
C GLN A 75 28.88 -9.50 -12.30
N ILE A 76 28.47 -8.81 -11.23
CA ILE A 76 29.35 -7.90 -10.47
C ILE A 76 30.46 -8.65 -9.73
N TYR A 77 30.18 -9.80 -9.12
CA TYR A 77 31.18 -10.50 -8.31
C TYR A 77 31.99 -11.55 -9.09
N ARG A 78 31.62 -11.92 -10.33
CA ARG A 78 32.42 -12.84 -11.16
C ARG A 78 33.92 -12.49 -11.22
N PRO A 79 34.33 -11.21 -11.28
CA PRO A 79 35.75 -10.82 -11.21
C PRO A 79 36.45 -11.01 -9.85
N TRP A 80 35.70 -11.26 -8.77
CA TRP A 80 36.21 -11.41 -7.40
C TRP A 80 36.47 -12.87 -7.00
N PHE A 81 35.85 -13.82 -7.70
CA PHE A 81 36.02 -15.24 -7.45
C PHE A 81 36.82 -15.89 -8.59
N PRO A 82 37.51 -17.02 -8.33
CA PRO A 82 38.27 -17.72 -9.36
C PRO A 82 37.38 -18.07 -10.57
N PRO A 83 37.93 -18.07 -11.81
CA PRO A 83 37.17 -18.41 -13.00
C PRO A 83 36.48 -19.77 -12.88
N ALA A 84 35.30 -19.91 -13.51
CA ALA A 84 34.48 -21.13 -13.48
C ALA A 84 35.21 -22.40 -13.94
N SER A 85 36.35 -22.29 -14.63
CA SER A 85 37.21 -23.43 -15.01
C SER A 85 37.87 -24.16 -13.84
N HIS A 86 37.94 -23.53 -12.66
CA HIS A 86 38.55 -24.10 -11.45
C HIS A 86 37.57 -24.29 -10.29
N GLN A 87 36.26 -24.06 -10.49
CA GLN A 87 35.26 -24.11 -9.44
C GLN A 87 34.12 -25.08 -9.78
N ASN A 88 33.67 -25.83 -8.79
CA ASN A 88 32.47 -26.67 -8.90
C ASN A 88 31.22 -25.77 -8.93
N VAL A 89 30.16 -26.19 -9.62
CA VAL A 89 28.87 -25.45 -9.71
C VAL A 89 28.32 -25.12 -8.33
N PHE A 90 28.49 -26.03 -7.37
CA PHE A 90 28.13 -25.80 -5.97
C PHE A 90 28.91 -24.64 -5.34
N GLN A 91 30.22 -24.53 -5.64
CA GLN A 91 31.08 -23.49 -5.08
C GLN A 91 30.74 -22.12 -5.67
N GLU A 92 30.43 -22.05 -6.96
CA GLU A 92 29.93 -20.83 -7.60
C GLU A 92 28.64 -20.38 -6.93
N ALA A 93 27.63 -21.27 -6.86
CA ALA A 93 26.35 -21.01 -6.20
C ALA A 93 26.50 -20.54 -4.75
N TYR A 94 27.39 -21.18 -3.98
CA TYR A 94 27.68 -20.81 -2.60
C TYR A 94 28.27 -19.39 -2.50
N ASN A 95 29.21 -19.04 -3.38
CA ASN A 95 29.81 -17.69 -3.40
C ASN A 95 28.78 -16.61 -3.76
N VAL A 96 27.88 -16.89 -4.73
CA VAL A 96 26.75 -16.02 -5.07
C VAL A 96 25.87 -15.75 -3.85
N ALA A 97 25.46 -16.84 -3.20
CA ALA A 97 24.55 -16.80 -2.07
C ALA A 97 25.18 -16.08 -0.87
N ARG A 98 26.47 -16.32 -0.60
CA ARG A 98 27.22 -15.63 0.45
C ARG A 98 27.27 -14.13 0.21
N PHE A 99 27.56 -13.69 -1.01
CA PHE A 99 27.57 -12.26 -1.33
C PHE A 99 26.18 -11.64 -1.20
N GLN A 100 25.14 -12.34 -1.68
CA GLN A 100 23.76 -11.90 -1.52
C GLN A 100 23.36 -11.78 -0.04
N ALA A 101 23.77 -12.73 0.80
CA ALA A 101 23.53 -12.67 2.23
C ALA A 101 24.20 -11.46 2.89
N ILE A 102 25.45 -11.15 2.51
CA ILE A 102 26.16 -9.96 3.00
C ILE A 102 25.41 -8.68 2.58
N ILE A 103 25.01 -8.55 1.31
CA ILE A 103 24.24 -7.41 0.84
C ILE A 103 22.90 -7.32 1.56
N ALA A 104 22.18 -8.44 1.73
CA ALA A 104 20.90 -8.46 2.42
C ALA A 104 21.01 -8.01 3.88
N VAL A 105 22.04 -8.46 4.61
CA VAL A 105 22.30 -8.04 5.99
C VAL A 105 22.73 -6.58 6.07
N ALA A 106 23.53 -6.10 5.12
CA ALA A 106 24.04 -4.73 5.12
C ALA A 106 23.03 -3.69 4.59
N SER A 107 22.07 -4.09 3.75
CA SER A 107 21.16 -3.16 3.07
C SER A 107 19.68 -3.49 3.28
N THR A 108 19.24 -4.69 2.90
CA THR A 108 17.82 -5.06 2.92
C THR A 108 17.25 -5.03 4.34
N ILE A 109 17.92 -5.66 5.31
CA ILE A 109 17.47 -5.71 6.70
C ILE A 109 17.39 -4.29 7.31
N PRO A 110 18.46 -3.46 7.29
CA PRO A 110 18.38 -2.08 7.75
C PRO A 110 17.31 -1.25 7.01
N GLY A 111 17.10 -1.50 5.71
CA GLY A 111 16.08 -0.84 4.91
C GLY A 111 14.67 -1.08 5.47
N TYR A 112 14.35 -2.34 5.80
CA TYR A 112 13.06 -2.67 6.42
C TYR A 112 12.90 -2.05 7.82
N PHE A 113 13.93 -2.07 8.66
CA PHE A 113 13.86 -1.41 9.97
C PHE A 113 13.65 0.10 9.84
N ALA A 114 14.36 0.74 8.91
CA ALA A 114 14.16 2.15 8.62
C ALA A 114 12.75 2.42 8.09
N ALA A 115 12.20 1.55 7.23
CA ALA A 115 10.82 1.66 6.75
C ALA A 115 9.83 1.65 7.93
N VAL A 116 9.94 0.68 8.83
CA VAL A 116 9.08 0.55 10.02
C VAL A 116 9.18 1.79 10.93
N LEU A 117 10.37 2.35 11.13
CA LEU A 117 10.56 3.54 11.98
C LEU A 117 10.04 4.83 11.34
N LEU A 118 10.04 4.92 10.01
CA LEU A 118 9.66 6.12 9.25
C LEU A 118 8.21 6.09 8.75
N ILE A 119 7.58 4.92 8.60
CA ILE A 119 6.26 4.80 7.97
C ILE A 119 5.16 5.55 8.72
N ASP A 120 5.21 5.54 10.06
CA ASP A 120 4.24 6.22 10.91
C ASP A 120 4.59 7.70 11.16
N ARG A 121 5.80 8.14 10.82
CA ARG A 121 6.21 9.57 10.92
C ARG A 121 6.09 10.34 9.61
N THR A 122 6.47 9.72 8.50
CA THR A 122 6.60 10.37 7.19
C THR A 122 5.39 10.13 6.31
N GLY A 123 4.81 8.92 6.41
CA GLY A 123 3.65 8.50 5.64
C GLY A 123 4.01 7.58 4.49
N ARG A 124 3.02 6.78 4.06
CA ARG A 124 3.23 5.67 3.13
C ARG A 124 3.60 6.19 1.74
N ARG A 125 2.88 7.22 1.25
CA ARG A 125 3.12 7.81 -0.08
C ARG A 125 4.46 8.51 -0.15
N ARG A 126 4.80 9.33 0.85
CA ARG A 126 6.10 10.05 0.89
C ARG A 126 7.28 9.09 1.01
N LEU A 127 7.14 8.04 1.82
CA LEU A 127 8.18 7.02 1.97
C LEU A 127 8.39 6.24 0.66
N GLN A 128 7.31 5.89 -0.04
CA GLN A 128 7.37 5.24 -1.35
C GLN A 128 8.06 6.14 -2.40
N MET A 129 7.69 7.42 -2.48
CA MET A 129 8.34 8.38 -3.38
C MET A 129 9.82 8.56 -3.05
N ALA A 130 10.18 8.73 -1.78
CA ALA A 130 11.57 8.87 -1.36
C ALA A 130 12.40 7.63 -1.74
N GLY A 131 11.86 6.42 -1.56
CA GLY A 131 12.54 5.20 -1.95
C GLY A 131 12.72 5.06 -3.46
N PHE A 132 11.69 5.34 -4.28
CA PHE A 132 11.84 5.35 -5.75
C PHE A 132 12.85 6.40 -6.24
N PHE A 133 12.84 7.59 -5.63
CA PHE A 133 13.79 8.66 -5.96
C PHE A 133 15.23 8.25 -5.67
N LEU A 134 15.50 7.77 -4.45
CA LEU A 134 16.83 7.35 -4.05
C LEU A 134 17.31 6.15 -4.86
N MET A 135 16.42 5.18 -5.12
CA MET A 135 16.71 4.03 -5.99
C MET A 135 17.10 4.48 -7.40
N ALA A 136 16.36 5.41 -8.00
CA ALA A 136 16.70 5.98 -9.31
C ALA A 136 18.05 6.72 -9.28
N ALA A 137 18.30 7.54 -8.25
CA ALA A 137 19.55 8.29 -8.10
C ALA A 137 20.76 7.36 -8.01
N PHE A 138 20.67 6.28 -7.23
CA PHE A 138 21.77 5.31 -7.12
C PHE A 138 21.95 4.48 -8.39
N LEU A 139 20.87 4.11 -9.09
CA LEU A 139 20.96 3.44 -10.39
C LEU A 139 21.62 4.32 -11.47
N PHE A 140 21.29 5.62 -11.51
CA PHE A 140 21.97 6.56 -12.41
C PHE A 140 23.42 6.81 -12.00
N ALA A 141 23.72 6.86 -10.71
CA ALA A 141 25.10 6.96 -10.21
C ALA A 141 25.93 5.71 -10.54
N LEU A 142 25.31 4.53 -10.60
CA LEU A 142 25.94 3.30 -11.09
C LEU A 142 26.13 3.32 -12.61
N ALA A 143 25.16 3.88 -13.36
CA ALA A 143 25.21 3.95 -14.81
C ALA A 143 26.24 4.97 -15.35
N GLY A 144 26.26 6.20 -14.83
CA GLY A 144 27.06 7.30 -15.40
C GLY A 144 28.55 7.00 -15.55
N PRO A 145 29.26 6.55 -14.49
CA PRO A 145 30.68 6.20 -14.56
C PRO A 145 30.95 4.81 -15.13
N TYR A 146 29.94 4.10 -15.64
CA TYR A 146 30.07 2.67 -15.94
C TYR A 146 31.15 2.36 -16.98
N ASP A 147 31.11 3.05 -18.12
CA ASP A 147 32.04 2.77 -19.22
C ASP A 147 33.48 3.21 -18.94
N HIS A 148 33.67 4.25 -18.14
CA HIS A 148 35.00 4.82 -17.87
C HIS A 148 35.64 4.27 -16.58
N TYR A 149 34.86 4.03 -15.53
CA TYR A 149 35.37 3.69 -14.20
C TYR A 149 35.02 2.27 -13.77
N TRP A 150 33.79 1.79 -14.03
CA TRP A 150 33.33 0.49 -13.52
C TRP A 150 33.69 -0.72 -14.37
N ARG A 151 33.77 -0.56 -15.71
CA ARG A 151 34.07 -1.64 -16.66
C ARG A 151 35.38 -2.38 -16.36
N GLY A 152 36.37 -1.71 -15.74
CA GLY A 152 37.65 -2.31 -15.31
C GLY A 152 37.88 -2.36 -13.79
N ASN A 153 37.13 -1.59 -12.99
CA ASN A 153 37.32 -1.49 -11.54
C ASN A 153 36.10 -1.96 -10.74
N ALA A 154 35.43 -3.03 -11.19
CA ALA A 154 34.33 -3.67 -10.47
C ALA A 154 34.72 -4.17 -9.06
N LYS A 155 36.01 -4.10 -8.69
CA LYS A 155 36.54 -4.41 -7.35
C LYS A 155 36.43 -3.27 -6.33
N ASN A 156 36.00 -2.10 -6.77
CA ASN A 156 35.93 -0.92 -5.92
C ASN A 156 34.79 -1.01 -4.91
N ALA A 157 35.10 -0.78 -3.63
CA ALA A 157 34.14 -0.77 -2.53
C ALA A 157 32.96 0.19 -2.78
N TRP A 158 33.22 1.34 -3.42
CA TRP A 158 32.20 2.34 -3.72
C TRP A 158 31.06 1.81 -4.62
N TYR A 159 31.39 0.92 -5.56
CA TYR A 159 30.41 0.28 -6.43
C TYR A 159 29.42 -0.57 -5.62
N ILE A 160 29.96 -1.38 -4.71
CA ILE A 160 29.19 -2.25 -3.82
C ILE A 160 28.33 -1.41 -2.89
N VAL A 161 28.84 -0.29 -2.38
CA VAL A 161 28.09 0.63 -1.52
C VAL A 161 26.91 1.23 -2.28
N LEU A 162 27.10 1.78 -3.48
CA LEU A 162 26.00 2.33 -4.29
C LEU A 162 24.93 1.26 -4.62
N TYR A 163 25.39 0.05 -4.93
CA TYR A 163 24.51 -1.08 -5.19
C TYR A 163 23.73 -1.51 -3.94
N ALA A 164 24.39 -1.61 -2.78
CA ALA A 164 23.73 -1.87 -1.49
C ALA A 164 22.75 -0.76 -1.13
N LEU A 165 23.10 0.50 -1.37
CA LEU A 165 22.20 1.64 -1.15
C LEU A 165 20.96 1.58 -2.05
N THR A 166 21.08 1.05 -3.27
CA THR A 166 19.94 0.83 -4.17
C THR A 166 18.93 -0.14 -3.54
N PHE A 167 19.38 -1.28 -3.01
CA PHE A 167 18.52 -2.22 -2.29
C PHE A 167 17.99 -1.63 -0.98
N PHE A 168 18.82 -0.93 -0.22
CA PHE A 168 18.39 -0.25 0.99
C PHE A 168 17.22 0.69 0.68
N SER A 169 17.32 1.53 -0.36
CA SER A 169 16.27 2.44 -0.77
C SER A 169 15.02 1.74 -1.30
N ALA A 170 15.18 0.64 -2.03
CA ALA A 170 14.05 -0.17 -2.49
C ALA A 170 13.27 -0.76 -1.31
N ASN A 171 13.97 -1.27 -0.29
CA ASN A 171 13.36 -1.84 0.91
C ASN A 171 12.86 -0.77 1.90
N LEU A 172 13.49 0.41 1.95
CA LEU A 172 13.04 1.54 2.77
C LEU A 172 11.68 2.08 2.32
N GLY A 173 11.45 2.14 1.01
CA GLY A 173 10.27 2.77 0.44
C GLY A 173 9.39 1.78 -0.30
N PRO A 174 9.58 1.63 -1.61
CA PRO A 174 8.59 1.02 -2.48
C PRO A 174 8.29 -0.43 -2.12
N ASN A 175 9.27 -1.26 -1.75
CA ASN A 175 9.01 -2.67 -1.42
C ASN A 175 8.05 -2.80 -0.23
N THR A 176 8.37 -2.19 0.90
CA THR A 176 7.51 -2.23 2.10
C THR A 176 6.14 -1.59 1.84
N THR A 177 6.12 -0.43 1.21
CA THR A 177 4.86 0.30 0.98
C THR A 177 3.95 -0.41 -0.03
N THR A 178 4.47 -1.07 -1.05
CA THR A 178 3.65 -1.86 -2.01
C THR A 178 2.96 -3.05 -1.37
N PHE A 179 3.51 -3.62 -0.29
CA PHE A 179 2.81 -4.67 0.48
C PHE A 179 1.74 -4.10 1.40
N ILE A 180 1.99 -2.93 2.00
CA ILE A 180 1.12 -2.32 3.02
C ILE A 180 -0.08 -1.61 2.38
N LEU A 181 0.14 -0.85 1.30
CA LEU A 181 -0.89 -0.02 0.65
C LEU A 181 -2.15 -0.80 0.23
N PRO A 182 -2.07 -1.97 -0.45
CA PRO A 182 -3.25 -2.74 -0.77
C PRO A 182 -3.97 -3.28 0.47
N ALA A 183 -3.25 -3.53 1.57
CA ALA A 183 -3.87 -3.97 2.82
C ALA A 183 -4.64 -2.83 3.51
N GLU A 184 -4.12 -1.60 3.44
CA GLU A 184 -4.73 -0.40 4.03
C GLU A 184 -5.85 0.21 3.15
N LEU A 185 -5.77 0.08 1.82
CA LEU A 185 -6.68 0.76 0.88
C LEU A 185 -7.98 0.02 0.58
N PHE A 186 -7.97 -1.31 0.68
CA PHE A 186 -9.13 -2.13 0.31
C PHE A 186 -9.87 -2.65 1.55
N PRO A 187 -11.22 -2.63 1.53
CA PRO A 187 -12.02 -3.14 2.64
C PRO A 187 -11.76 -4.64 2.84
N ALA A 188 -11.98 -5.13 4.07
CA ALA A 188 -11.65 -6.51 4.45
C ALA A 188 -12.17 -7.57 3.47
N ARG A 189 -13.36 -7.36 2.90
CA ARG A 189 -14.00 -8.26 1.91
C ARG A 189 -13.20 -8.42 0.61
N PHE A 190 -12.51 -7.38 0.15
CA PHE A 190 -11.82 -7.36 -1.16
C PHE A 190 -10.30 -7.34 -1.03
N ARG A 191 -9.77 -7.16 0.18
CA ARG A 191 -8.33 -7.04 0.47
C ARG A 191 -7.51 -8.17 -0.15
N SER A 192 -7.90 -9.43 0.07
CA SER A 192 -7.15 -10.58 -0.43
C SER A 192 -7.07 -10.62 -1.96
N THR A 193 -8.20 -10.40 -2.64
CA THR A 193 -8.25 -10.42 -4.11
C THR A 193 -7.47 -9.24 -4.72
N CYS A 194 -7.62 -8.04 -4.18
CA CYS A 194 -6.92 -6.85 -4.69
C CYS A 194 -5.41 -6.93 -4.43
N HIS A 195 -5.02 -7.43 -3.26
CA HIS A 195 -3.63 -7.72 -2.95
C HIS A 195 -3.07 -8.79 -3.89
N GLY A 196 -3.83 -9.86 -4.15
CA GLY A 196 -3.46 -10.91 -5.10
C GLY A 196 -3.25 -10.41 -6.53
N ILE A 197 -4.15 -9.54 -7.04
CA ILE A 197 -4.00 -8.91 -8.36
C ILE A 197 -2.74 -8.04 -8.41
N SER A 198 -2.51 -7.25 -7.36
CA SER A 198 -1.33 -6.38 -7.28
C SER A 198 -0.03 -7.20 -7.20
N ALA A 199 -0.03 -8.29 -6.42
CA ALA A 199 1.08 -9.21 -6.31
C ALA A 199 1.36 -9.94 -7.64
N ALA A 200 0.31 -10.34 -8.36
CA ALA A 200 0.44 -10.94 -9.69
C ALA A 200 1.09 -9.95 -10.68
N ALA A 201 0.67 -8.69 -10.67
CA ALA A 201 1.31 -7.64 -11.47
C ALA A 201 2.79 -7.48 -11.09
N GLY A 202 3.13 -7.47 -9.80
CA GLY A 202 4.52 -7.49 -9.33
C GLY A 202 5.32 -8.65 -9.94
N LYS A 203 4.80 -9.88 -9.87
CA LYS A 203 5.47 -11.05 -10.47
C LYS A 203 5.64 -10.96 -11.99
N VAL A 204 4.68 -10.37 -12.71
CA VAL A 204 4.87 -10.07 -14.14
C VAL A 204 6.00 -9.06 -14.32
N GLY A 205 6.09 -8.04 -13.47
CA GLY A 205 7.21 -7.10 -13.43
C GLY A 205 8.55 -7.79 -13.17
N ALA A 206 8.60 -8.75 -12.26
CA ALA A 206 9.80 -9.54 -11.98
C ALA A 206 10.26 -10.35 -13.19
N LEU A 207 9.31 -10.93 -13.95
CA LEU A 207 9.60 -11.65 -15.19
C LEU A 207 10.12 -10.71 -16.28
N VAL A 208 9.45 -9.57 -16.49
CA VAL A 208 9.87 -8.54 -17.46
C VAL A 208 11.24 -8.00 -17.10
N GLY A 209 11.48 -7.70 -15.82
CA GLY A 209 12.78 -7.26 -15.33
C GLY A 209 13.84 -8.32 -15.50
N SER A 210 13.54 -9.58 -15.17
CA SER A 210 14.54 -10.65 -15.26
C SER A 210 14.95 -10.96 -16.69
N VAL A 211 13.97 -11.16 -17.58
CA VAL A 211 14.20 -11.50 -18.98
C VAL A 211 14.68 -10.27 -19.76
N GLY A 212 14.02 -9.13 -19.58
CA GLY A 212 14.35 -7.88 -20.27
C GLY A 212 15.72 -7.35 -19.88
N PHE A 213 16.10 -7.43 -18.59
CA PHE A 213 17.45 -7.06 -18.17
C PHE A 213 18.50 -8.03 -18.68
N LEU A 214 18.23 -9.34 -18.65
CA LEU A 214 19.17 -10.32 -19.18
C LEU A 214 19.46 -10.08 -20.66
N TRP A 215 18.45 -9.74 -21.46
CA TRP A 215 18.65 -9.35 -22.86
C TRP A 215 19.35 -7.99 -23.00
N ALA A 216 18.89 -6.96 -22.27
CA ALA A 216 19.44 -5.60 -22.39
C ALA A 216 20.89 -5.49 -21.91
N SER A 217 21.28 -6.30 -20.91
CA SER A 217 22.62 -6.32 -20.31
C SER A 217 23.67 -7.05 -21.15
N GLN A 218 23.27 -7.81 -22.19
CA GLN A 218 24.23 -8.45 -23.09
C GLN A 218 25.14 -7.42 -23.76
N SER A 219 26.38 -7.83 -24.02
CA SER A 219 27.36 -7.01 -24.73
C SER A 219 26.90 -6.69 -26.15
N ARG A 220 27.25 -5.48 -26.61
CA ARG A 220 26.92 -4.99 -27.96
C ARG A 220 27.77 -5.64 -29.06
N ASP A 221 28.92 -6.20 -28.69
CA ASP A 221 29.85 -6.88 -29.59
C ASP A 221 29.55 -8.38 -29.67
N ARG A 222 29.21 -8.87 -30.88
CA ARG A 222 28.87 -10.28 -31.16
C ARG A 222 29.95 -11.30 -30.76
N GLY A 223 31.20 -10.87 -30.53
CA GLY A 223 32.33 -11.73 -30.18
C GLY A 223 32.38 -12.17 -28.71
N ASP A 224 31.78 -11.41 -27.78
CA ASP A 224 31.77 -11.69 -26.33
C ASP A 224 30.41 -12.19 -25.82
N VAL A 225 29.45 -12.38 -26.72
CA VAL A 225 28.12 -12.89 -26.37
C VAL A 225 28.18 -14.40 -26.23
N GLN A 226 27.69 -14.94 -25.10
CA GLN A 226 27.57 -16.38 -24.90
C GLN A 226 26.73 -16.99 -26.04
N ALA A 227 27.21 -18.11 -26.61
CA ALA A 227 26.58 -18.78 -27.74
C ALA A 227 25.09 -19.04 -27.47
N GLY A 228 24.21 -18.33 -28.19
CA GLY A 228 22.75 -18.43 -28.05
C GLY A 228 22.01 -17.13 -27.69
N TYR A 229 22.72 -16.04 -27.35
CA TYR A 229 22.11 -14.73 -27.06
C TYR A 229 22.38 -13.69 -28.16
N GLU A 230 21.45 -12.76 -28.37
CA GLU A 230 21.63 -11.60 -29.27
C GLU A 230 22.44 -10.47 -28.59
N PRO A 231 23.12 -9.61 -29.38
CA PRO A 231 23.85 -8.46 -28.83
C PRO A 231 22.90 -7.50 -28.13
N GLY A 232 23.18 -7.20 -26.87
CA GLY A 232 22.36 -6.31 -26.06
C GLY A 232 22.73 -4.84 -26.23
N ILE A 233 22.03 -3.99 -25.48
CA ILE A 233 22.21 -2.54 -25.50
C ILE A 233 23.47 -2.16 -24.70
N GLY A 234 23.85 -2.99 -23.73
CA GLY A 234 25.01 -2.82 -22.85
C GLY A 234 24.61 -2.44 -21.43
N MET A 235 25.44 -2.82 -20.45
CA MET A 235 25.11 -2.70 -19.03
C MET A 235 24.81 -1.27 -18.57
N MET A 236 25.54 -0.27 -19.09
CA MET A 236 25.28 1.14 -18.79
C MET A 236 23.83 1.52 -19.16
N TYR A 237 23.38 1.17 -20.36
CA TYR A 237 22.04 1.47 -20.83
C TYR A 237 20.97 0.68 -20.08
N ALA A 238 21.27 -0.57 -19.72
CA ALA A 238 20.38 -1.37 -18.87
C ALA A 238 20.15 -0.67 -17.51
N LEU A 239 21.20 -0.17 -16.86
CA LEU A 239 21.10 0.58 -15.61
C LEU A 239 20.35 1.91 -15.77
N ILE A 240 20.54 2.63 -16.87
CA ILE A 240 19.76 3.85 -17.19
C ILE A 240 18.27 3.53 -17.33
N ILE A 241 17.93 2.44 -18.04
CA ILE A 241 16.55 2.00 -18.21
C ILE A 241 15.93 1.64 -16.85
N LEU A 242 16.65 0.91 -15.98
CA LEU A 242 16.16 0.61 -14.63
C LEU A 242 15.95 1.88 -13.79
N GLY A 243 16.87 2.85 -13.88
CA GLY A 243 16.72 4.16 -13.23
C GLY A 243 15.51 4.93 -13.75
N ALA A 244 15.27 4.92 -15.07
CA ALA A 244 14.10 5.54 -15.69
C ALA A 244 12.78 4.87 -15.27
N ILE A 245 12.74 3.54 -15.19
CA ILE A 245 11.59 2.79 -14.67
C ILE A 245 11.33 3.13 -13.20
N SER A 246 12.39 3.33 -12.41
CA SER A 246 12.28 3.77 -11.01
C SER A 246 11.70 5.18 -10.89
N LEU A 247 12.10 6.11 -11.77
CA LEU A 247 11.48 7.44 -11.87
C LEU A 247 10.03 7.37 -12.31
N LEU A 248 9.69 6.48 -13.25
CA LEU A 248 8.30 6.24 -13.64
C LEU A 248 7.49 5.72 -12.44
N GLY A 249 8.05 4.83 -11.63
CA GLY A 249 7.47 4.38 -10.36
C GLY A 249 7.21 5.54 -9.40
N LEU A 250 8.12 6.51 -9.31
CA LEU A 250 7.92 7.75 -8.55
C LEU A 250 6.76 8.58 -9.08
N VAL A 251 6.68 8.78 -10.40
CA VAL A 251 5.60 9.54 -11.05
C VAL A 251 4.24 8.86 -10.83
N VAL A 252 4.17 7.54 -11.02
CA VAL A 252 2.95 6.78 -10.76
C VAL A 252 2.55 6.86 -9.28
N THR A 253 3.51 6.75 -8.37
CA THR A 253 3.26 6.91 -6.93
C THR A 253 2.72 8.32 -6.62
N TYR A 254 3.28 9.34 -7.27
CA TYR A 254 2.83 10.71 -7.08
C TYR A 254 1.39 10.92 -7.55
N PHE A 255 1.00 10.38 -8.70
CA PHE A 255 -0.36 10.61 -9.24
C PHE A 255 -1.43 9.68 -8.66
N PHE A 256 -1.10 8.41 -8.41
CA PHE A 256 -2.09 7.37 -8.13
C PHE A 256 -2.13 6.91 -6.68
N THR A 257 -1.06 7.09 -5.90
CA THR A 257 -1.03 6.63 -4.50
C THR A 257 -1.63 7.68 -3.58
N PRO A 258 -2.80 7.44 -2.96
CA PRO A 258 -3.32 8.32 -1.92
C PRO A 258 -2.46 8.22 -0.66
N GLU A 259 -2.44 9.30 0.14
CA GLU A 259 -1.80 9.27 1.45
C GLU A 259 -2.75 8.60 2.46
N THR A 260 -2.33 7.47 3.05
CA THR A 260 -3.13 6.71 4.05
C THR A 260 -2.80 7.07 5.50
N MET A 261 -1.88 8.01 5.72
CA MET A 261 -1.47 8.46 7.06
C MET A 261 -2.65 9.00 7.88
N ARG A 262 -2.74 8.52 9.14
CA ARG A 262 -3.68 8.97 10.18
C ARG A 262 -5.16 8.62 10.00
N ARG A 263 -5.50 7.70 9.11
CA ARG A 263 -6.87 7.17 9.02
C ARG A 263 -6.90 5.76 9.57
N SER A 264 -7.83 5.46 10.48
CA SER A 264 -8.03 4.08 10.92
C SER A 264 -8.61 3.26 9.76
N LEU A 265 -8.41 1.93 9.77
CA LEU A 265 -8.99 1.04 8.77
C LEU A 265 -10.53 1.20 8.74
N GLU A 266 -11.12 1.36 9.91
CA GLU A 266 -12.57 1.55 10.12
C GLU A 266 -13.05 2.92 9.61
N GLU A 267 -12.24 3.97 9.75
CA GLU A 267 -12.57 5.32 9.27
C GLU A 267 -12.49 5.40 7.73
N ASN A 268 -11.54 4.69 7.11
CA ASN A 268 -11.49 4.54 5.65
C ASN A 268 -12.68 3.75 5.10
N GLU A 269 -13.18 2.77 5.84
CA GLU A 269 -14.41 2.03 5.49
C GLU A 269 -15.64 2.94 5.70
N SER A 270 -15.72 3.67 6.82
CA SER A 270 -16.86 4.52 7.20
C SER A 270 -17.05 5.78 6.34
N GLU A 271 -15.98 6.53 6.03
CA GLU A 271 -16.07 7.72 5.16
C GLU A 271 -16.51 7.35 3.73
N ARG A 272 -16.20 6.14 3.28
CA ARG A 272 -16.56 5.68 1.93
C ARG A 272 -17.99 5.21 1.86
N ASP A 273 -18.47 4.51 2.88
CA ASP A 273 -19.88 4.18 3.01
C ASP A 273 -20.73 5.47 3.09
N GLN A 274 -20.27 6.51 3.81
CA GLN A 274 -20.96 7.81 3.86
C GLN A 274 -20.98 8.57 2.52
N ASN A 275 -19.90 8.51 1.73
CA ASN A 275 -19.89 9.12 0.39
C ASN A 275 -20.79 8.38 -0.61
N GLN A 276 -21.07 7.10 -0.40
CA GLN A 276 -21.98 6.33 -1.27
C GLN A 276 -23.45 6.71 -1.06
N ASP A 277 -23.87 6.97 0.19
CA ASP A 277 -25.25 7.39 0.48
C ASP A 277 -25.54 8.81 -0.04
N GLY A 278 -24.53 9.68 -0.10
CA GLY A 278 -24.66 11.05 -0.62
C GLY A 278 -24.86 11.16 -2.15
N ASP A 279 -24.23 10.28 -2.94
CA ASP A 279 -24.33 10.29 -4.43
C ASP A 279 -25.50 9.41 -4.93
N GLY A 280 -25.91 8.39 -4.16
CA GLY A 280 -27.04 7.52 -4.48
C GLY A 280 -28.41 8.04 -4.02
N GLY A 281 -28.46 8.88 -2.98
CA GLY A 281 -29.71 9.38 -2.39
C GLY A 281 -30.47 10.39 -3.26
N MET A 282 -29.79 11.14 -4.12
CA MET A 282 -30.43 12.15 -4.96
C MET A 282 -31.26 11.57 -6.11
N CYS A 283 -30.98 10.33 -6.55
CA CYS A 283 -31.72 9.72 -7.66
C CYS A 283 -32.92 8.87 -7.19
N PHE A 284 -32.95 8.43 -5.92
CA PHE A 284 -34.01 7.53 -5.43
C PHE A 284 -35.09 8.23 -4.60
N GLN A 285 -34.82 9.45 -4.12
CA GLN A 285 -35.78 10.17 -3.29
C GLN A 285 -36.89 10.88 -4.09
N GLU A 286 -36.70 11.10 -5.40
CA GLU A 286 -37.74 11.70 -6.25
C GLU A 286 -38.82 10.72 -6.74
N LEU A 287 -38.57 9.41 -6.72
CA LEU A 287 -39.53 8.40 -7.22
C LEU A 287 -40.47 7.81 -6.17
N THR A 288 -40.40 8.26 -4.90
CA THR A 288 -41.20 7.71 -3.80
C THR A 288 -42.15 8.72 -3.15
N LEU A 289 -42.43 9.86 -3.80
CA LEU A 289 -43.56 10.72 -3.39
C LEU A 289 -44.88 10.23 -4.02
N THR A 290 -45.48 9.28 -3.30
CA THR A 290 -46.91 8.92 -3.22
C THR A 290 -47.92 9.65 -4.15
N PRO A 291 -48.83 8.92 -4.85
CA PRO A 291 -50.19 9.40 -5.01
C PRO A 291 -51.00 9.04 -3.75
N LYS A 292 -51.53 10.06 -3.06
CA LYS A 292 -52.51 9.91 -1.98
C LYS A 292 -53.74 9.13 -2.47
N SER A 293 -54.11 8.09 -1.71
CA SER A 293 -55.38 7.37 -1.85
C SER A 293 -56.59 8.30 -1.61
N PRO A 294 -57.67 8.22 -2.42
CA PRO A 294 -58.83 9.07 -2.25
C PRO A 294 -59.88 8.50 -1.28
N GLY A 295 -60.18 9.30 -0.24
CA GLY A 295 -61.55 9.59 0.20
C GLY A 295 -62.31 8.55 1.05
N SER A 296 -62.27 8.72 2.38
CA SER A 296 -63.49 8.55 3.18
C SER A 296 -64.15 9.92 3.32
N LEU A 297 -65.34 10.04 2.73
CA LEU A 297 -66.22 11.21 2.82
C LEU A 297 -67.11 11.05 4.05
N VAL A 298 -66.92 11.88 5.07
CA VAL A 298 -68.00 12.22 6.01
C VAL A 298 -68.13 13.73 6.00
N SER A 299 -69.22 14.17 5.40
CA SER A 299 -69.63 15.56 5.23
C SER A 299 -70.12 16.14 6.56
N SER A 300 -69.71 17.37 6.85
CA SER A 300 -70.25 18.21 7.90
C SER A 300 -71.39 19.06 7.33
N HIS A 301 -72.52 19.13 8.04
CA HIS A 301 -73.55 20.13 7.81
C HIS A 301 -73.96 20.79 9.14
N VAL A 302 -73.83 22.13 9.15
CA VAL A 302 -74.75 23.13 9.75
C VAL A 302 -74.75 23.21 11.29
N SER A 303 -74.07 24.20 11.89
CA SER A 303 -74.51 25.59 12.17
C SER A 303 -75.64 25.71 13.20
N THR A 304 -75.31 26.20 14.41
CA THR A 304 -75.84 27.43 15.06
C THR A 304 -75.26 27.57 16.48
N SER A 305 -74.68 28.73 16.77
CA SER A 305 -74.47 29.33 18.11
C SER A 305 -75.81 29.85 18.69
N PRO A 306 -75.93 30.48 19.90
CA PRO A 306 -74.97 30.71 21.01
C PRO A 306 -75.59 30.45 22.43
N ILE A 307 -74.87 30.92 23.47
CA ILE A 307 -75.34 31.48 24.77
C ILE A 307 -75.16 30.60 26.03
N HIS A 308 -74.36 31.14 26.95
CA HIS A 308 -74.23 30.81 28.38
C HIS A 308 -75.40 31.42 29.17
N PRO A 309 -75.88 30.81 30.27
CA PRO A 309 -75.72 31.49 31.55
C PRO A 309 -75.57 30.59 32.80
N HIS A 310 -74.88 31.16 33.80
CA HIS A 310 -75.11 31.16 35.25
C HIS A 310 -75.76 29.99 36.03
N ARG A 311 -75.10 29.67 37.17
CA ARG A 311 -75.61 29.40 38.54
C ARG A 311 -77.11 29.06 38.71
N PHE A 312 -77.42 28.01 39.48
CA PHE A 312 -78.11 28.10 40.79
C PHE A 312 -78.06 26.75 41.55
N SER A 313 -78.03 26.87 42.87
CA SER A 313 -78.17 25.85 43.92
C SER A 313 -79.53 25.14 43.92
N VAL A 314 -79.59 23.86 44.31
CA VAL A 314 -80.07 23.32 45.62
C VAL A 314 -79.41 21.96 45.82
#